data_AF-A0A2S5KCV3-F1
#
_entry.id   AF-A0A2S5KCV3-F1
#
_cell.length_a   1.000
_cell.length_b   1.000
_cell.length_c   1.000
_cell.angle_alpha   90.00
_cell.angle_beta   90.00
_cell.angle_gamma   90.00
#
_symmetry.space_group_name_H-M   'P 1'
#
loop_
_entity.id
_entity.type
_entity.pdbx_description
1 polymer ?
#
loop_
_entity_poly.entity_id
_entity_poly.type
_entity_poly.pdbx_seq_one_letter_code
_entity_poly.pdbx_strand_id
1 'polypeptide(L)'
;MSTINTSMGRYSLKAKEVGSHIKGSIAINDEGGTQLTMQEFDEPCVDDVVNNVIYPITGGNYEITRALHEQMVKAGFKQPH
;
A
#
# COMPACT_ATOMS: atom_id res chain seq x y z
N MET A 1 -10.73 -11.73 6.77
CA MET A 1 -9.53 -11.52 5.93
C MET A 1 -9.68 -10.19 5.26
N SER A 2 -8.83 -9.23 5.60
CA SER A 2 -8.85 -7.90 4.98
C SER A 2 -8.17 -7.92 3.63
N THR A 3 -8.77 -7.25 2.65
CA THR A 3 -8.21 -7.07 1.31
C THR A 3 -8.48 -5.65 0.84
N ILE A 4 -7.50 -5.03 0.20
CA ILE A 4 -7.62 -3.72 -0.42
C ILE A 4 -7.10 -3.76 -1.85
N ASN A 5 -7.80 -3.05 -2.72
CA ASN A 5 -7.36 -2.76 -4.08
C ASN A 5 -7.82 -1.32 -4.37
N THR A 6 -6.93 -0.37 -4.13
CA THR A 6 -7.20 1.06 -4.29
C THR A 6 -6.24 1.67 -5.30
N SER A 7 -6.68 2.72 -5.97
CA SER A 7 -5.85 3.50 -6.90
C SER A 7 -6.02 4.98 -6.59
N MET A 8 -4.89 5.67 -6.40
CA MET A 8 -4.79 7.09 -6.12
C MET A 8 -3.85 7.75 -7.11
N GLY A 9 -4.44 8.35 -8.15
CA GLY A 9 -3.68 8.91 -9.26
C GLY A 9 -2.82 7.84 -9.93
N ARG A 10 -1.51 8.07 -9.95
CA ARG A 10 -0.52 7.14 -10.51
C ARG A 10 -0.22 5.94 -9.59
N TYR A 11 -0.64 5.96 -8.33
CA TYR A 11 -0.31 4.88 -7.38
C TYR A 11 -1.46 3.90 -7.25
N SER A 12 -1.21 2.60 -7.43
CA SER A 12 -2.17 1.54 -7.16
C SER A 12 -1.67 0.64 -6.05
N LEU A 13 -2.45 0.47 -4.98
CA LEU A 13 -2.12 -0.38 -3.85
C LEU A 13 -3.07 -1.56 -3.79
N LYS A 14 -2.51 -2.76 -3.84
CA LYS A 14 -3.21 -4.01 -3.58
C LYS A 14 -2.58 -4.67 -2.37
N ALA A 15 -3.37 -5.03 -1.37
CA ALA A 15 -2.87 -5.78 -0.24
C ALA A 15 -3.94 -6.76 0.25
N LYS A 16 -3.49 -7.84 0.88
CA LYS A 16 -4.33 -8.85 1.52
C LYS A 16 -3.66 -9.35 2.79
N GLU A 17 -4.47 -9.61 3.80
CA GLU A 17 -4.04 -10.27 5.03
C GLU A 17 -3.93 -11.78 4.76
N VAL A 18 -2.74 -12.34 4.97
CA VAL A 18 -2.45 -13.77 4.80
C VAL A 18 -1.80 -14.29 6.08
N GLY A 19 -2.58 -14.99 6.90
CA GLY A 19 -2.13 -15.44 8.22
C GLY A 19 -1.90 -14.26 9.14
N SER A 20 -0.64 -14.06 9.57
CA SER A 20 -0.21 -12.94 10.41
C SER A 20 0.50 -11.83 9.62
N HIS A 21 0.56 -11.91 8.29
CA HIS A 21 1.28 -10.97 7.43
C HIS A 21 0.35 -10.26 6.45
N ILE A 22 0.78 -9.10 5.98
CA ILE A 22 0.16 -8.31 4.93
C ILE A 22 0.99 -8.51 3.66
N LYS A 23 0.42 -9.20 2.68
CA LYS A 23 1.04 -9.41 1.38
C LYS A 23 0.36 -8.56 0.34
N GLY A 24 1.14 -7.92 -0.52
CA GLY A 24 0.58 -7.00 -1.49
C GLY A 24 1.57 -6.55 -2.54
N SER A 25 1.11 -5.62 -3.34
CA SER A 25 1.89 -4.92 -4.34
C SER A 25 1.46 -3.47 -4.40
N ILE A 26 2.42 -2.55 -4.45
CA ILE A 26 2.18 -1.17 -4.86
C ILE A 26 2.75 -0.96 -6.26
N ALA A 27 2.00 -0.31 -7.12
CA ALA A 27 2.40 -0.01 -8.49
C ALA A 27 2.36 1.49 -8.74
N ILE A 28 3.30 1.98 -9.54
CA ILE A 28 3.27 3.32 -10.13
C ILE A 28 2.91 3.14 -11.60
N ASN A 29 1.84 3.79 -12.03
CA ASN A 29 1.31 3.76 -13.38
C ASN A 29 1.53 5.11 -14.06
N ASP A 30 1.68 5.09 -15.37
CA ASP A 30 1.64 6.27 -16.20
C ASP A 30 0.19 6.80 -16.35
N GLU A 31 0.02 7.99 -16.93
CA GLU A 31 -1.29 8.60 -17.19
C GLU A 31 -2.18 7.74 -18.11
N GLY A 32 -1.57 6.90 -18.97
CA GLY A 32 -2.28 5.91 -19.78
C GLY A 32 -2.71 4.63 -19.03
N GLY A 33 -2.42 4.52 -17.73
CA GLY A 33 -2.71 3.32 -16.93
C GLY A 33 -1.69 2.19 -17.10
N THR A 34 -0.64 2.40 -17.90
CA THR A 34 0.46 1.44 -18.05
C THR A 34 1.29 1.41 -16.78
N GLN A 35 1.48 0.22 -16.22
CA GLN A 35 2.36 0.03 -15.08
C GLN A 35 3.81 0.35 -15.45
N LEU A 36 4.40 1.35 -14.78
CA LEU A 36 5.81 1.70 -14.92
C LEU A 36 6.67 0.87 -13.96
N THR A 37 6.22 0.79 -12.70
CA THR A 37 6.91 0.03 -11.66
C THR A 37 5.89 -0.70 -10.81
N MET A 38 6.29 -1.85 -10.26
CA MET A 38 5.52 -2.55 -9.25
C MET A 38 6.49 -3.15 -8.25
N GLN A 39 6.19 -2.95 -6.98
CA GLN A 39 6.92 -3.53 -5.87
C GLN A 39 5.99 -4.41 -5.07
N GLU A 40 6.33 -5.68 -4.97
CA GLU A 40 5.69 -6.64 -4.08
C GLU A 40 6.26 -6.49 -2.67
N PHE A 41 5.43 -6.78 -1.67
CA PHE A 41 5.80 -6.70 -0.26
C PHE A 41 5.10 -7.76 0.57
N ASP A 42 5.73 -8.11 1.68
CA ASP A 42 5.27 -9.09 2.66
C ASP A 42 5.70 -8.60 4.05
N GLU A 43 4.86 -7.78 4.65
CA GLU A 43 5.17 -7.08 5.89
C GLU A 43 4.27 -7.58 7.02
N PRO A 44 4.76 -7.60 8.27
CA PRO A 44 3.98 -8.13 9.38
C PRO A 44 2.86 -7.17 9.83
N CYS A 45 2.95 -5.87 9.51
CA CYS A 45 1.96 -4.91 9.92
C CYS A 45 1.80 -3.71 8.98
N VAL A 46 0.76 -2.92 9.20
CA VAL A 46 0.45 -1.74 8.37
C VAL A 46 1.56 -0.69 8.44
N ASP A 47 2.12 -0.41 9.62
CA ASP A 47 3.18 0.58 9.78
C ASP A 47 4.46 0.18 9.01
N ASP A 48 4.79 -1.11 8.96
CA ASP A 48 5.89 -1.60 8.15
C ASP A 48 5.61 -1.45 6.65
N VAL A 49 4.39 -1.74 6.18
CA VAL A 49 4.00 -1.45 4.78
C VAL A 49 4.13 0.04 4.48
N VAL A 50 3.71 0.89 5.40
CA VAL A 50 3.78 2.34 5.20
C VAL A 50 5.23 2.81 5.13
N ASN A 51 6.06 2.43 6.09
CA ASN A 51 7.43 2.91 6.20
C ASN A 51 8.39 2.28 5.20
N ASN A 52 8.27 0.97 4.95
CA ASN A 52 9.20 0.22 4.10
C ASN A 52 8.80 0.22 2.62
N VAL A 53 7.51 0.42 2.32
CA VAL A 53 6.99 0.29 0.95
C VAL A 53 6.36 1.58 0.45
N ILE A 54 5.35 2.11 1.15
CA ILE A 54 4.59 3.27 0.65
C ILE A 54 5.46 4.54 0.66
N TYR A 55 6.14 4.82 1.77
CA TYR A 55 6.97 6.02 1.93
C TYR A 55 8.08 6.14 0.87
N PRO A 56 8.89 5.10 0.58
CA PRO A 56 9.90 5.19 -0.49
C PRO A 56 9.26 5.30 -1.88
N ILE A 57 8.13 4.63 -2.14
CA ILE A 57 7.45 4.67 -3.44
C ILE A 57 6.82 6.03 -3.74
N THR A 58 6.26 6.69 -2.73
CA THR A 58 5.68 8.04 -2.86
C THR A 58 6.73 9.15 -2.79
N GLY A 59 8.02 8.81 -2.62
CA GLY A 59 9.11 9.77 -2.46
C GLY A 59 8.99 10.61 -1.18
N GLY A 60 8.38 10.07 -0.13
CA GLY A 60 8.12 10.78 1.11
C GLY A 60 6.95 11.78 1.05
N ASN A 61 6.10 11.71 0.02
CA ASN A 61 4.90 12.53 -0.04
C ASN A 61 3.94 12.12 1.10
N TYR A 62 3.83 12.99 2.10
CA TYR A 62 3.05 12.74 3.30
C TYR A 62 1.55 12.57 3.01
N GLU A 63 0.98 13.38 2.11
CA GLU A 63 -0.46 13.33 1.84
C GLU A 63 -0.86 12.02 1.16
N ILE A 64 -0.08 11.57 0.17
CA ILE A 64 -0.32 10.31 -0.53
C ILE A 64 -0.09 9.13 0.42
N THR A 65 1.00 9.17 1.19
CA THR A 65 1.31 8.13 2.17
C THR A 65 0.19 8.01 3.22
N ARG A 66 -0.27 9.15 3.75
CA ARG A 66 -1.37 9.18 4.73
C ARG A 66 -2.68 8.67 4.13
N ALA A 67 -3.00 9.05 2.90
CA ALA A 67 -4.22 8.60 2.25
C ALA A 67 -4.20 7.07 1.97
N LEU A 68 -3.07 6.51 1.52
CA LEU A 68 -2.90 5.06 1.37
C LEU A 68 -2.99 4.33 2.71
N HIS A 69 -2.38 4.89 3.75
CA HIS A 69 -2.48 4.36 5.12
C HIS A 69 -3.93 4.32 5.61
N GLU A 70 -4.67 5.43 5.50
CA GLU A 70 -6.08 5.51 5.90
C GLU A 70 -6.95 4.51 5.13
N GLN A 71 -6.64 4.26 3.85
CA GLN A 71 -7.32 3.27 3.03
C GLN A 71 -7.07 1.84 3.56
N MET A 72 -5.83 1.51 3.95
CA MET A 72 -5.52 0.22 4.59
C MET A 72 -6.25 0.06 5.93
N VAL A 73 -6.23 1.07 6.79
CA VAL A 73 -6.95 1.01 8.08
C VAL A 73 -8.45 0.83 7.85
N LYS A 74 -9.06 1.54 6.90
CA LYS A 74 -10.48 1.38 6.52
C LYS A 74 -10.80 -0.02 5.99
N ALA A 75 -9.88 -0.66 5.29
CA ALA A 75 -10.02 -2.05 4.83
C ALA A 75 -9.86 -3.08 5.96
N GLY A 76 -9.59 -2.64 7.19
CA GLY A 76 -9.50 -3.49 8.39
C GLY A 76 -8.11 -4.06 8.63
N PHE A 77 -7.07 -3.56 7.96
CA PHE A 77 -5.71 -3.93 8.29
C PHE A 77 -5.34 -3.34 9.66
N LYS A 78 -4.74 -4.17 10.52
CA LYS A 78 -4.41 -3.80 11.89
C LYS A 78 -3.09 -3.05 11.96
N GLN A 79 -3.06 -1.93 12.64
CA GLN A 79 -1.82 -1.36 13.18
C GLN A 79 -1.41 -2.17 14.43
N PRO A 80 -0.12 -2.48 14.64
CA PRO A 80 0.34 -2.87 15.96
C PRO A 80 0.14 -1.69 16.90
N HIS A 81 -0.23 -2.02 18.13
CA HIS A 81 -0.63 -1.07 19.15
C HIS A 81 0.57 -0.43 19.87
#